data_AF-A0AAW2PQ43-F1
#
_entry.id   AF-A0AAW2PQ43-F1
#
_cell.length_a   1.000
_cell.length_b   1.000
_cell.length_c   1.000
_cell.angle_alpha   90.00
_cell.angle_beta   90.00
_cell.angle_gamma   90.00
#
_symmetry.space_group_name_H-M   'P 1'
#
loop_
_entity.id
_entity.type
_entity.pdbx_description
1 polymer ?
#
loop_
_entity_poly.entity_id
_entity_poly.type
_entity_poly.pdbx_seq_one_letter_code
_entity_poly.pdbx_strand_id
1 'polypeptide(L)'
;MTISKDRVKPSPLPDSWKLKEIFATGIVLGTYMAIMTVIFFFLASDTDFFSDTFKVRSIRNNPDELTAALYLQVSIISQALIFVTRSRSWSFIERPGLLLVGAFLIAQLLATVIAVYAHWEFARMKGIGWGWAAIIWIYSIITYIPLDIIKFGIRFALSGKAWDSMIQKRIAFTTKKDYGRGEREAQWAVAQRTLHGLSTIESSELLNDKSYRELSEIADMAKRRAEVARLRELHTLKGHVESVVKLKGLDIDAIQQNYTV
;
A
#
# COMPACT_ATOMS: atom_id res chain seq x y z
N MET A 1 24.42 -8.12 -8.21
CA MET A 1 23.84 -9.24 -9.01
C MET A 1 22.97 -10.20 -8.18
N THR A 2 22.45 -9.79 -7.03
CA THR A 2 21.57 -10.61 -6.18
C THR A 2 20.12 -10.59 -6.65
N ILE A 3 19.68 -9.46 -7.20
CA ILE A 3 18.31 -9.22 -7.70
C ILE A 3 17.92 -10.22 -8.81
N SER A 4 18.84 -10.60 -9.69
CA SER A 4 18.55 -11.54 -10.78
C SER A 4 18.36 -12.99 -10.32
N LYS A 5 18.87 -13.35 -9.14
CA LYS A 5 18.73 -14.69 -8.56
C LYS A 5 17.58 -14.77 -7.55
N ASP A 6 16.75 -13.75 -7.53
CA ASP A 6 15.82 -13.54 -6.44
C ASP A 6 14.47 -14.23 -6.68
N ARG A 7 13.99 -14.99 -5.68
CA ARG A 7 12.72 -15.75 -5.77
C ARG A 7 11.53 -14.88 -5.36
N VAL A 8 10.86 -14.28 -6.33
CA VAL A 8 9.62 -13.49 -6.12
C VAL A 8 8.38 -14.29 -6.53
N LYS A 9 7.26 -14.07 -5.82
CA LYS A 9 5.97 -14.68 -6.16
C LYS A 9 5.46 -14.05 -7.46
N PRO A 10 5.04 -14.85 -8.46
CA PRO A 10 4.47 -14.30 -9.69
C PRO A 10 3.15 -13.59 -9.42
N SER A 11 2.80 -12.64 -10.30
CA SER A 11 1.49 -11.97 -10.25
C SER A 11 0.37 -12.96 -10.59
N PRO A 12 -0.76 -12.98 -9.85
CA PRO A 12 -1.91 -13.85 -10.16
C PRO A 12 -2.71 -13.38 -11.37
N LEU A 13 -2.46 -12.17 -11.86
CA LEU A 13 -3.12 -11.56 -13.01
C LEU A 13 -2.07 -11.23 -14.08
N PRO A 14 -2.43 -11.33 -15.38
CA PRO A 14 -1.53 -10.92 -16.46
C PRO A 14 -1.17 -9.44 -16.27
N ASP A 15 0.11 -9.18 -16.06
CA ASP A 15 0.65 -7.83 -15.87
C ASP A 15 1.23 -7.36 -17.20
N SER A 16 0.72 -6.26 -17.72
CA SER A 16 1.37 -5.57 -18.84
C SER A 16 2.46 -4.67 -18.29
N TRP A 17 3.54 -4.46 -19.03
CA TRP A 17 4.64 -3.62 -18.54
C TRP A 17 4.23 -2.14 -18.50
N LYS A 18 3.62 -1.74 -17.38
CA LYS A 18 3.11 -0.38 -17.17
C LYS A 18 4.20 0.53 -16.62
N LEU A 19 5.04 1.03 -17.52
CA LEU A 19 6.13 1.96 -17.20
C LEU A 19 5.67 3.16 -16.36
N LYS A 20 4.50 3.75 -16.67
CA LYS A 20 3.96 4.89 -15.92
C LYS A 20 3.71 4.57 -14.44
N GLU A 21 3.20 3.38 -14.13
CA GLU A 21 2.96 2.95 -12.74
C GLU A 21 4.28 2.73 -11.99
N ILE A 22 5.27 2.13 -12.66
CA ILE A 22 6.61 1.88 -12.10
C ILE A 22 7.33 3.20 -11.82
N PHE A 23 7.34 4.14 -12.78
CA PHE A 23 7.95 5.45 -12.61
C PHE A 23 7.28 6.27 -11.52
N ALA A 24 5.94 6.30 -11.48
CA ALA A 24 5.21 7.00 -10.42
C ALA A 24 5.56 6.44 -9.03
N THR A 25 5.61 5.11 -8.90
CA THR A 25 6.00 4.45 -7.65
C THR A 25 7.43 4.78 -7.26
N GLY A 26 8.37 4.74 -8.22
CA GLY A 26 9.77 5.09 -7.99
C GLY A 26 9.97 6.54 -7.56
N ILE A 27 9.28 7.49 -8.20
CA ILE A 27 9.36 8.92 -7.87
C ILE A 27 8.84 9.16 -6.46
N VAL A 28 7.66 8.63 -6.09
CA VAL A 28 7.09 8.90 -4.76
C VAL A 28 7.95 8.30 -3.65
N LEU A 29 8.42 7.05 -3.82
CA LEU A 29 9.33 6.43 -2.84
C LEU A 29 10.67 7.17 -2.76
N GLY A 30 11.22 7.60 -3.89
CA GLY A 30 12.44 8.42 -3.97
C GLY A 30 12.30 9.76 -3.26
N THR A 31 11.21 10.49 -3.51
CA THR A 31 10.91 11.77 -2.86
C THR A 31 10.78 11.61 -1.35
N TYR A 32 10.10 10.55 -0.89
CA TYR A 32 9.99 10.27 0.54
C TYR A 32 11.37 10.04 1.18
N MET A 33 12.23 9.21 0.57
CA MET A 33 13.59 8.99 1.08
C MET A 33 14.40 10.28 1.11
N ALA A 34 14.31 11.11 0.06
CA ALA A 34 15.01 12.39 0.01
C ALA A 34 14.56 13.33 1.13
N ILE A 35 13.24 13.44 1.37
CA ILE A 35 12.69 14.25 2.47
C ILE A 35 13.22 13.75 3.81
N MET A 36 13.24 12.43 4.04
CA MET A 36 13.74 11.86 5.30
C MET A 36 15.24 12.10 5.48
N THR A 37 16.05 11.99 4.42
CA THR A 37 17.47 12.36 4.48
C THR A 37 17.66 13.86 4.80
N VAL A 38 16.82 14.74 4.26
CA VAL A 38 16.86 16.18 4.59
C VAL A 38 16.47 16.44 6.04
N ILE A 39 15.42 15.76 6.54
CA ILE A 39 15.02 15.84 7.95
C ILE A 39 16.15 15.36 8.86
N PHE A 40 16.79 14.24 8.52
CA PHE A 40 17.94 13.73 9.26
C PHE A 40 19.10 14.73 9.28
N PHE A 41 19.43 15.32 8.14
CA PHE A 41 20.46 16.36 8.04
C PHE A 41 20.13 17.56 8.94
N PHE A 42 18.91 18.10 8.81
CA PHE A 42 18.45 19.23 9.62
C PHE A 42 18.50 18.93 11.12
N LEU A 43 18.07 17.73 11.52
CA LEU A 43 18.11 17.31 12.93
C LEU A 43 19.55 17.16 13.45
N ALA A 44 20.52 16.81 12.59
CA ALA A 44 21.92 16.63 12.96
C ALA A 44 22.75 17.93 12.88
N SER A 45 22.41 18.86 11.98
CA SER A 45 23.16 20.11 11.76
C SER A 45 22.61 21.28 12.58
N ASP A 46 21.29 21.45 12.63
CA ASP A 46 20.70 22.70 13.12
C ASP A 46 20.08 22.55 14.50
N THR A 47 19.74 21.33 14.90
CA THR A 47 19.11 21.02 16.20
C THR A 47 19.99 20.15 17.09
N ASP A 48 19.76 20.20 18.41
CA ASP A 48 20.44 19.33 19.39
C ASP A 48 19.62 18.07 19.73
N PHE A 49 18.64 17.70 18.91
CA PHE A 49 17.70 16.60 19.16
C PHE A 49 18.40 15.27 19.49
N PHE A 50 19.42 14.90 18.71
CA PHE A 50 20.16 13.65 18.91
C PHE A 50 21.05 13.69 20.16
N SER A 51 21.67 14.83 20.43
CA SER A 51 22.52 15.03 21.61
C SER A 51 21.69 15.00 22.90
N ASP A 52 20.50 15.62 22.91
CA ASP A 52 19.61 15.67 24.08
C ASP A 52 18.93 14.32 24.36
N THR A 53 18.43 13.65 23.31
CA THR A 53 17.72 12.37 23.44
C THR A 53 18.65 11.21 23.78
N PHE A 54 19.80 11.11 23.10
CA PHE A 54 20.68 9.94 23.19
C PHE A 54 21.98 10.20 23.97
N LYS A 55 22.19 11.43 24.47
CA LYS A 55 23.39 11.84 25.23
C LYS A 55 24.70 11.54 24.51
N VAL A 56 24.70 11.63 23.18
CA VAL A 56 25.88 11.44 22.34
C VAL A 56 26.59 12.75 22.06
N ARG A 57 27.84 12.66 21.60
CA ARG A 57 28.64 13.82 21.18
C ARG A 57 27.91 14.63 20.11
N SER A 58 27.83 15.95 20.23
CA SER A 58 27.26 16.78 19.17
C SER A 58 28.20 16.85 17.96
N ILE A 59 27.67 16.61 16.76
CA ILE A 59 28.41 16.65 15.49
C ILE A 59 28.14 17.92 14.67
N ARG A 60 27.31 18.82 15.21
CA ARG A 60 26.80 20.03 14.54
C ARG A 60 27.87 20.88 13.85
N ASN A 61 28.99 21.12 14.54
CA ASN A 61 30.04 22.01 14.04
C ASN A 61 31.10 21.30 13.17
N ASN A 62 30.94 20.00 12.89
CA ASN A 62 31.90 19.24 12.12
C ASN A 62 31.30 18.70 10.81
N PRO A 63 31.50 19.38 9.66
CA PRO A 63 30.91 18.97 8.39
C PRO A 63 31.40 17.60 7.91
N ASP A 64 32.62 17.18 8.30
CA ASP A 64 33.19 15.91 7.85
C ASP A 64 32.57 14.72 8.60
N GLU A 65 32.15 14.91 9.85
CA GLU A 65 31.39 13.91 10.63
C GLU A 65 29.92 13.86 10.18
N LEU A 66 29.32 15.00 9.85
CA LEU A 66 27.98 15.07 9.24
C LEU A 66 27.92 14.33 7.90
N THR A 67 28.96 14.47 7.07
CA THR A 67 29.07 13.76 5.79
C THR A 67 29.13 12.24 6.01
N ALA A 68 29.88 11.78 7.02
CA ALA A 68 29.92 10.36 7.38
C ALA A 68 28.55 9.84 7.87
N ALA A 69 27.83 10.65 8.66
CA ALA A 69 26.48 10.32 9.13
C ALA A 69 25.49 10.15 7.97
N LEU A 70 25.49 11.14 7.06
CA LEU A 70 24.62 11.13 5.88
C LEU A 70 24.95 9.96 4.95
N TYR A 71 26.24 9.69 4.73
CA TYR A 71 26.67 8.54 3.95
C TYR A 71 26.08 7.24 4.49
N LEU A 72 26.17 7.01 5.81
CA LEU A 72 25.65 5.80 6.42
C LEU A 72 24.13 5.72 6.31
N GLN A 73 23.43 6.81 6.60
CA GLN A 73 21.96 6.87 6.53
C GLN A 73 21.45 6.57 5.11
N VAL A 74 22.04 7.22 4.11
CA VAL A 74 21.67 7.04 2.70
C VAL A 74 22.02 5.64 2.21
N SER A 75 23.16 5.09 2.64
CA SER A 75 23.57 3.72 2.30
C SER A 75 22.60 2.67 2.83
N ILE A 76 22.16 2.79 4.09
CA ILE A 76 21.21 1.85 4.70
C ILE A 76 19.86 1.93 3.99
N ILE A 77 19.30 3.13 3.83
CA ILE A 77 17.95 3.28 3.28
C ILE A 77 17.88 2.88 1.80
N SER A 78 18.91 3.21 1.00
CA SER A 78 18.97 2.88 -0.43
C SER A 78 19.03 1.37 -0.68
N GLN A 79 19.78 0.65 0.15
CA GLN A 79 19.83 -0.81 0.06
C GLN A 79 18.57 -1.46 0.65
N ALA A 80 18.01 -0.89 1.72
CA ALA A 80 16.79 -1.39 2.32
C ALA A 80 15.58 -1.28 1.38
N LEU A 81 15.55 -0.26 0.50
CA LEU A 81 14.52 -0.08 -0.51
C LEU A 81 14.32 -1.32 -1.40
N ILE A 82 15.36 -2.12 -1.63
CA ILE A 82 15.27 -3.35 -2.43
C ILE A 82 14.25 -4.32 -1.81
N PHE A 83 14.17 -4.41 -0.48
CA PHE A 83 13.20 -5.27 0.19
C PHE A 83 11.75 -4.76 0.02
N VAL A 84 11.56 -3.44 -0.03
CA VAL A 84 10.24 -2.82 -0.22
C VAL A 84 9.76 -2.99 -1.66
N THR A 85 10.64 -2.76 -2.64
CA THR A 85 10.30 -2.79 -4.07
C THR A 85 10.10 -4.21 -4.60
N ARG A 86 10.85 -5.18 -4.05
CA ARG A 86 10.65 -6.60 -4.34
C ARG A 86 9.29 -7.12 -3.84
N SER A 87 8.86 -6.66 -2.66
CA SER A 87 7.72 -7.27 -1.97
C SER A 87 6.37 -6.76 -2.48
N ARG A 88 5.48 -7.69 -2.83
CA ARG A 88 4.09 -7.36 -3.21
C ARG A 88 3.23 -7.16 -1.96
N SER A 89 3.46 -7.87 -0.88
CA SER A 89 2.82 -7.62 0.43
C SER A 89 3.72 -6.75 1.31
N TRP A 90 3.57 -6.86 2.63
CA TRP A 90 4.46 -6.26 3.62
C TRP A 90 5.86 -6.87 3.47
N SER A 91 6.88 -6.02 3.49
CA SER A 91 8.25 -6.45 3.28
C SER A 91 8.72 -7.44 4.35
N PHE A 92 8.23 -7.29 5.59
CA PHE A 92 8.54 -8.20 6.70
C PHE A 92 7.92 -9.60 6.58
N ILE A 93 6.80 -9.74 5.86
CA ILE A 93 6.06 -11.01 5.75
C ILE A 93 6.66 -11.86 4.61
N GLU A 94 7.10 -11.22 3.54
CA GLU A 94 7.72 -11.91 2.41
C GLU A 94 9.19 -12.17 2.70
N ARG A 95 9.51 -13.41 3.11
CA ARG A 95 10.89 -13.81 3.43
C ARG A 95 11.83 -13.52 2.25
N PRO A 96 12.82 -12.63 2.41
CA PRO A 96 13.80 -12.39 1.37
C PRO A 96 14.69 -13.61 1.17
N GLY A 97 15.22 -13.78 -0.04
CA GLY A 97 16.20 -14.82 -0.33
C GLY A 97 17.45 -14.64 0.54
N LEU A 98 17.99 -15.74 1.07
CA LEU A 98 19.16 -15.71 1.97
C LEU A 98 20.38 -14.98 1.36
N LEU A 99 20.57 -15.10 0.04
CA LEU A 99 21.63 -14.39 -0.68
C LEU A 99 21.44 -12.86 -0.69
N LEU A 100 20.20 -12.38 -0.76
CA LEU A 100 19.90 -10.95 -0.74
C LEU A 100 20.17 -10.38 0.66
N VAL A 101 19.74 -11.09 1.71
CA VAL A 101 20.02 -10.70 3.10
C VAL A 101 21.52 -10.73 3.39
N GLY A 102 22.21 -11.79 2.98
CA GLY A 102 23.67 -11.89 3.15
C GLY A 102 24.41 -10.74 2.47
N ALA A 103 24.04 -10.42 1.23
CA ALA A 103 24.63 -9.29 0.51
C ALA A 103 24.33 -7.94 1.18
N PHE A 104 23.11 -7.74 1.67
CA PHE A 104 22.74 -6.55 2.43
C PHE A 104 23.60 -6.43 3.70
N LEU A 105 23.69 -7.50 4.49
CA LEU A 105 24.47 -7.50 5.73
C LEU A 105 25.95 -7.19 5.47
N ILE A 106 26.57 -7.81 4.46
CA ILE A 106 27.97 -7.53 4.11
C ILE A 106 28.15 -6.07 3.68
N ALA A 107 27.29 -5.57 2.79
CA ALA A 107 27.37 -4.19 2.31
C ALA A 107 27.19 -3.18 3.46
N GLN A 108 26.24 -3.44 4.37
CA GLN A 108 26.00 -2.56 5.51
C GLN A 108 27.08 -2.66 6.59
N LEU A 109 27.66 -3.85 6.82
CA LEU A 109 28.82 -3.99 7.70
C LEU A 109 30.01 -3.19 7.17
N LEU A 110 30.27 -3.23 5.86
CA LEU A 110 31.32 -2.40 5.26
C LEU A 110 31.00 -0.91 5.36
N ALA A 111 29.77 -0.50 5.03
CA ALA A 111 29.36 0.91 5.12
C ALA A 111 29.45 1.45 6.56
N THR A 112 29.04 0.67 7.56
CA THR A 112 29.15 1.05 8.98
C THR A 112 30.60 1.16 9.43
N VAL A 113 31.47 0.20 9.07
CA VAL A 113 32.90 0.27 9.40
C VAL A 113 33.55 1.51 8.76
N ILE A 114 33.22 1.81 7.50
CA ILE A 114 33.71 3.03 6.83
C ILE A 114 33.20 4.28 7.56
N ALA A 115 31.90 4.36 7.86
CA ALA A 115 31.33 5.52 8.56
C ALA A 115 31.91 5.74 9.97
N VAL A 116 32.27 4.67 10.66
CA VAL A 116 32.78 4.71 12.04
C VAL A 116 34.27 5.06 12.07
N TYR A 117 35.09 4.49 11.18
CA TYR A 117 36.55 4.53 11.27
C TYR A 117 37.25 5.30 10.16
N ALA A 118 36.59 5.60 9.04
CA ALA A 118 37.28 6.26 7.92
C ALA A 118 37.70 7.68 8.28
N HIS A 119 38.96 7.98 8.01
CA HIS A 119 39.53 9.31 8.09
C HIS A 119 40.15 9.62 6.74
N TRP A 120 39.35 10.21 5.86
CA TRP A 120 39.77 10.56 4.50
C TRP A 120 39.66 12.07 4.32
N GLU A 121 40.81 12.72 4.32
CA GLU A 121 40.93 14.15 4.06
C GLU A 121 40.48 14.49 2.64
N PHE A 122 40.78 13.62 1.66
CA PHE A 122 40.32 13.75 0.28
C PHE A 122 38.80 13.71 0.13
N ALA A 123 38.11 12.84 0.88
CA ALA A 123 36.67 12.65 0.80
C ALA A 123 35.88 13.53 1.79
N ARG A 124 36.57 14.42 2.54
CA ARG A 124 35.99 15.22 3.63
C ARG A 124 35.13 14.37 4.58
N MET A 125 35.67 13.24 4.98
CA MET A 125 34.95 12.24 5.78
C MET A 125 35.75 11.90 7.03
N LYS A 126 35.12 12.07 8.19
CA LYS A 126 35.71 11.75 9.50
C LYS A 126 34.82 10.78 10.26
N GLY A 127 35.45 9.75 10.82
CA GLY A 127 34.78 8.71 11.59
C GLY A 127 33.90 9.23 12.72
N ILE A 128 32.63 8.83 12.70
CA ILE A 128 31.61 9.32 13.63
C ILE A 128 31.50 8.51 14.95
N GLY A 129 32.12 7.32 14.99
CA GLY A 129 32.06 6.42 16.13
C GLY A 129 30.78 5.56 16.19
N TRP A 130 30.82 4.50 17.01
CA TRP A 130 29.75 3.50 17.10
C TRP A 130 28.43 4.04 17.71
N GLY A 131 28.50 4.99 18.64
CA GLY A 131 27.29 5.57 19.25
C GLY A 131 26.40 6.25 18.23
N TRP A 132 27.00 7.04 17.34
CA TRP A 132 26.27 7.67 16.23
C TRP A 132 25.82 6.67 15.18
N ALA A 133 26.64 5.66 14.85
CA ALA A 133 26.23 4.61 13.93
C ALA A 133 24.95 3.90 14.42
N ALA A 134 24.83 3.61 15.72
CA ALA A 134 23.63 3.01 16.30
C ALA A 134 22.39 3.91 16.17
N ILE A 135 22.53 5.23 16.41
CA ILE A 135 21.44 6.19 16.23
C ILE A 135 20.99 6.25 14.78
N ILE A 136 21.93 6.26 13.83
CA ILE A 136 21.64 6.25 12.40
C ILE A 136 20.89 4.99 12.02
N TRP A 137 21.29 3.82 12.54
CA TRP A 137 20.56 2.57 12.34
C TRP A 137 19.13 2.64 12.85
N ILE A 138 18.92 3.15 14.07
CA ILE A 138 17.58 3.31 14.66
C ILE A 138 16.74 4.23 13.76
N TYR A 139 17.29 5.38 13.36
CA TYR A 139 16.62 6.31 12.47
C TYR A 139 16.24 5.66 11.12
N SER A 140 17.16 4.90 10.52
CA SER A 140 16.91 4.18 9.26
C SER A 140 15.83 3.11 9.41
N ILE A 141 15.79 2.37 10.53
CA ILE A 141 14.74 1.37 10.79
C ILE A 141 13.37 2.04 10.95
N ILE A 142 13.30 3.16 11.69
CA ILE A 142 12.05 3.93 11.86
C ILE A 142 11.57 4.47 10.51
N THR A 143 12.49 5.02 9.71
CA THR A 143 12.20 5.55 8.36
C THR A 143 11.79 4.45 7.37
N TYR A 144 12.23 3.22 7.60
CA TYR A 144 11.92 2.10 6.72
C TYR A 144 10.46 1.63 6.82
N ILE A 145 9.85 1.67 8.01
CA ILE A 145 8.49 1.16 8.23
C ILE A 145 7.43 1.90 7.37
N PRO A 146 7.40 3.25 7.30
CA PRO A 146 6.42 3.96 6.48
C PRO A 146 6.55 3.73 4.97
N LEU A 147 7.71 3.28 4.46
CA LEU A 147 7.88 2.98 3.03
C LEU A 147 6.86 1.93 2.55
N ASP A 148 6.57 0.91 3.37
CA ASP A 148 5.59 -0.11 3.03
C ASP A 148 4.16 0.46 2.97
N ILE A 149 3.83 1.39 3.88
CA ILE A 149 2.53 2.08 3.89
C ILE A 149 2.36 2.93 2.63
N ILE A 150 3.40 3.70 2.27
CA ILE A 150 3.42 4.54 1.08
C ILE A 150 3.28 3.68 -0.18
N LYS A 151 4.01 2.55 -0.25
CA LYS A 151 3.91 1.57 -1.34
C LYS A 151 2.48 1.06 -1.53
N PHE A 152 1.75 0.76 -0.45
CA PHE A 152 0.35 0.34 -0.55
C PHE A 152 -0.56 1.50 -0.99
N GLY A 153 -0.34 2.70 -0.46
CA GLY A 153 -1.07 3.90 -0.86
C GLY A 153 -0.94 4.18 -2.36
N ILE A 154 0.27 4.12 -2.91
CA ILE A 154 0.52 4.31 -4.35
C ILE A 154 -0.19 3.25 -5.17
N ARG A 155 -0.09 1.97 -4.80
CA ARG A 155 -0.77 0.89 -5.54
C ARG A 155 -2.28 0.99 -5.47
N PHE A 156 -2.83 1.40 -4.34
CA PHE A 156 -4.26 1.65 -4.20
C PHE A 156 -4.72 2.81 -5.10
N ALA A 157 -3.94 3.89 -5.14
CA ALA A 157 -4.22 5.04 -6.02
C ALA A 157 -4.12 4.67 -7.51
N LEU A 158 -3.10 3.90 -7.92
CA LEU A 158 -2.89 3.47 -9.30
C LEU A 158 -3.88 2.38 -9.75
N SER A 159 -4.42 1.58 -8.83
CA SER A 159 -5.41 0.53 -9.14
C SER A 159 -6.76 1.09 -9.63
N GLY A 160 -6.98 2.41 -9.59
CA GLY A 160 -8.24 3.03 -10.02
C GLY A 160 -9.43 2.81 -9.08
N LYS A 161 -9.40 1.74 -8.25
CA LYS A 161 -10.42 1.40 -7.25
C LYS A 161 -10.74 2.54 -6.28
N ALA A 162 -9.74 3.34 -5.93
CA ALA A 162 -9.93 4.54 -5.11
C ALA A 162 -10.84 5.55 -5.81
N TRP A 163 -10.54 5.86 -7.08
CA TRP A 163 -11.33 6.77 -7.90
C TRP A 163 -12.71 6.19 -8.21
N ASP A 164 -12.82 4.92 -8.56
CA ASP A 164 -14.10 4.26 -8.84
C ASP A 164 -15.01 4.23 -7.62
N SER A 165 -14.50 3.91 -6.43
CA SER A 165 -15.31 3.89 -5.20
C SER A 165 -15.73 5.30 -4.74
N MET A 166 -14.90 6.32 -4.98
CA MET A 166 -15.24 7.72 -4.69
C MET A 166 -16.24 8.29 -5.70
N ILE A 167 -16.09 7.97 -6.99
CA ILE A 167 -16.99 8.40 -8.06
C ILE A 167 -18.34 7.66 -7.96
N GLN A 168 -18.36 6.34 -7.78
CA GLN A 168 -19.60 5.56 -7.61
C GLN A 168 -20.38 5.93 -6.35
N LYS A 169 -19.71 6.30 -5.25
CA LYS A 169 -20.41 6.81 -4.05
C LYS A 169 -21.07 8.16 -4.28
N ARG A 170 -20.57 9.00 -5.20
CA ARG A 170 -21.11 10.33 -5.47
C ARG A 170 -22.06 10.38 -6.67
N ILE A 171 -22.05 9.38 -7.55
CA ILE A 171 -22.87 9.35 -8.76
C ILE A 171 -23.71 8.06 -8.74
N ALA A 172 -25.04 8.20 -8.58
CA ALA A 172 -26.00 7.09 -8.60
C ALA A 172 -26.12 6.42 -9.99
N PHE A 173 -25.48 6.99 -11.01
CA PHE A 173 -25.35 6.38 -12.33
C PHE A 173 -24.07 5.55 -12.39
N THR A 174 -24.25 4.25 -12.58
CA THR A 174 -23.18 3.29 -12.83
C THR A 174 -22.29 3.81 -13.97
N THR A 175 -20.99 4.00 -13.72
CA THR A 175 -19.98 4.35 -14.73
C THR A 175 -19.61 3.17 -15.64
N LYS A 176 -20.43 2.11 -15.71
CA LYS A 176 -20.26 1.06 -16.72
C LYS A 176 -20.59 1.66 -18.10
N LYS A 177 -19.54 1.87 -18.91
CA LYS A 177 -19.68 2.18 -20.33
C LYS A 177 -20.56 1.09 -20.97
N ASP A 178 -21.65 1.49 -21.61
CA ASP A 178 -22.61 0.61 -22.30
C ASP A 178 -23.25 -0.51 -21.46
N TYR A 179 -23.53 -0.29 -20.17
CA TYR A 179 -24.17 -1.31 -19.31
C TYR A 179 -23.45 -2.68 -19.35
N GLY A 180 -22.13 -2.68 -19.30
CA GLY A 180 -21.34 -3.92 -19.29
C GLY A 180 -21.49 -4.76 -20.56
N ARG A 181 -21.78 -4.13 -21.71
CA ARG A 181 -21.83 -4.82 -23.01
C ARG A 181 -20.55 -5.60 -23.29
N GLY A 182 -19.38 -5.00 -23.02
CA GLY A 182 -18.09 -5.69 -23.17
C GLY A 182 -17.90 -6.87 -22.22
N GLU A 183 -18.42 -6.81 -20.98
CA GLU A 183 -18.40 -7.94 -20.04
C GLU A 183 -19.33 -9.07 -20.52
N ARG A 184 -20.50 -8.73 -21.07
CA ARG A 184 -21.42 -9.69 -21.68
C ARG A 184 -20.85 -10.31 -22.94
N GLU A 185 -20.16 -9.55 -23.79
CA GLU A 185 -19.47 -10.04 -24.98
C GLU A 185 -18.29 -10.96 -24.58
N ALA A 186 -17.55 -10.63 -23.52
CA ALA A 186 -16.49 -11.49 -22.97
C ALA A 186 -17.05 -12.79 -22.39
N GLN A 187 -18.15 -12.72 -21.63
CA GLN A 187 -18.85 -13.89 -21.11
C GLN A 187 -19.43 -14.75 -22.24
N TRP A 188 -20.00 -14.14 -23.28
CA TRP A 188 -20.49 -14.82 -24.47
C TRP A 188 -19.35 -15.51 -25.25
N ALA A 189 -18.21 -14.83 -25.41
CA ALA A 189 -17.02 -15.42 -26.05
C ALA A 189 -16.43 -16.59 -25.24
N VAL A 190 -16.43 -16.50 -23.90
CA VAL A 190 -16.03 -17.60 -23.01
C VAL A 190 -17.02 -18.76 -23.10
N ALA A 191 -18.32 -18.49 -23.03
CA ALA A 191 -19.38 -19.49 -23.15
C ALA A 191 -19.33 -20.22 -24.52
N GLN A 192 -19.07 -19.47 -25.59
CA GLN A 192 -18.92 -20.01 -26.93
C GLN A 192 -17.66 -20.88 -27.06
N ARG A 193 -16.54 -20.47 -26.45
CA ARG A 193 -15.31 -21.29 -26.37
C ARG A 193 -15.54 -22.60 -25.60
N THR A 194 -16.30 -22.56 -24.50
CA THR A 194 -16.65 -23.77 -23.74
C THR A 194 -17.59 -24.70 -24.52
N LEU A 195 -18.48 -24.15 -25.36
CA LEU A 195 -19.38 -24.92 -26.23
C LEU A 195 -18.63 -25.69 -27.32
N HIS A 196 -17.52 -25.13 -27.82
CA HIS A 196 -16.65 -25.79 -28.81
C HIS A 196 -15.64 -26.79 -28.20
N GLY A 197 -15.79 -27.18 -26.93
CA GLY A 197 -14.95 -28.20 -26.29
C GLY A 197 -13.51 -27.78 -26.00
N LEU A 198 -13.17 -26.50 -26.18
CA LEU A 198 -11.84 -25.96 -25.91
C LEU A 198 -11.80 -25.36 -24.49
N SER A 199 -11.96 -26.20 -23.47
CA SER A 199 -11.83 -25.78 -22.07
C SER A 199 -10.37 -25.76 -21.62
N THR A 200 -9.82 -24.60 -21.29
CA THR A 200 -8.61 -24.51 -20.45
C THR A 200 -9.02 -24.72 -18.99
N ILE A 201 -8.82 -25.94 -18.50
CA ILE A 201 -9.27 -26.46 -17.19
C ILE A 201 -8.85 -25.56 -16.01
N GLU A 202 -7.76 -24.78 -16.12
CA GLU A 202 -7.29 -23.87 -15.05
C GLU A 202 -8.09 -22.55 -14.92
N SER A 203 -8.78 -22.10 -15.96
CA SER A 203 -9.51 -20.81 -15.92
C SER A 203 -10.92 -20.93 -15.35
N SER A 204 -11.50 -22.13 -15.39
CA SER A 204 -12.85 -22.41 -14.92
C SER A 204 -12.94 -22.35 -13.40
N GLU A 205 -12.01 -22.95 -12.66
CA GLU A 205 -12.02 -22.90 -11.19
C GLU A 205 -11.83 -21.49 -10.64
N LEU A 206 -10.96 -20.68 -11.25
CA LEU A 206 -10.64 -19.33 -10.78
C LEU A 206 -11.75 -18.31 -11.10
N LEU A 207 -12.49 -18.51 -12.20
CA LEU A 207 -13.67 -17.71 -12.52
C LEU A 207 -14.91 -18.15 -11.73
N ASN A 208 -15.04 -19.46 -11.47
CA ASN A 208 -16.13 -19.98 -10.64
C ASN A 208 -15.96 -19.50 -9.19
N ASP A 209 -14.75 -19.57 -8.63
CA ASP A 209 -14.47 -19.08 -7.27
C ASP A 209 -14.68 -17.56 -7.13
N LYS A 210 -14.36 -16.78 -8.17
CA LYS A 210 -14.70 -15.34 -8.21
C LYS A 210 -16.21 -15.10 -8.31
N SER A 211 -16.91 -15.86 -9.15
CA SER A 211 -18.36 -15.74 -9.29
C SER A 211 -19.09 -16.11 -8.00
N TYR A 212 -18.67 -17.18 -7.31
CA TYR A 212 -19.19 -17.56 -6.00
C TYR A 212 -18.88 -16.52 -4.91
N ARG A 213 -17.68 -15.93 -4.91
CA ARG A 213 -17.34 -14.84 -3.98
C ARG A 213 -18.16 -13.58 -4.25
N GLU A 214 -18.33 -13.19 -5.51
CA GLU A 214 -19.16 -12.04 -5.88
C GLU A 214 -20.63 -12.28 -5.53
N LEU A 215 -21.16 -13.47 -5.80
CA LEU A 215 -22.53 -13.86 -5.40
C LEU A 215 -22.69 -13.88 -3.87
N SER A 216 -21.69 -14.37 -3.13
CA SER A 216 -21.66 -14.37 -1.67
C SER A 216 -21.58 -12.94 -1.11
N GLU A 217 -20.78 -12.06 -1.70
CA GLU A 217 -20.69 -10.65 -1.30
C GLU A 217 -22.00 -9.91 -1.60
N ILE A 218 -22.64 -10.18 -2.74
CA ILE A 218 -23.95 -9.62 -3.08
C ILE A 218 -25.01 -10.13 -2.10
N ALA A 219 -24.99 -11.42 -1.73
CA ALA A 219 -25.90 -12.00 -0.75
C ALA A 219 -25.71 -11.39 0.64
N ASP A 220 -24.46 -11.19 1.09
CA ASP A 220 -24.16 -10.54 2.37
C ASP A 220 -24.57 -9.05 2.37
N MET A 221 -24.36 -8.34 1.26
CA MET A 221 -24.84 -6.96 1.12
C MET A 221 -26.38 -6.89 1.13
N ALA A 222 -27.05 -7.84 0.48
CA ALA A 222 -28.51 -7.93 0.49
C ALA A 222 -29.04 -8.24 1.90
N LYS A 223 -28.40 -9.16 2.62
CA LYS A 223 -28.74 -9.50 4.01
C LYS A 223 -28.57 -8.31 4.95
N ARG A 224 -27.45 -7.58 4.86
CA ARG A 224 -27.24 -6.36 5.65
C ARG A 224 -28.26 -5.27 5.33
N ARG A 225 -28.67 -5.10 4.06
CA ARG A 225 -29.73 -4.16 3.68
C ARG A 225 -31.09 -4.56 4.25
N ALA A 226 -31.41 -5.86 4.24
CA ALA A 226 -32.63 -6.38 4.83
C ALA A 226 -32.65 -6.20 6.35
N GLU A 227 -31.53 -6.45 7.03
CA GLU A 227 -31.39 -6.22 8.47
C GLU A 227 -31.52 -4.73 8.83
N VAL A 228 -30.92 -3.83 8.04
CA VAL A 228 -31.07 -2.37 8.25
C VAL A 228 -32.51 -1.93 8.02
N ALA A 229 -33.20 -2.45 7.00
CA ALA A 229 -34.63 -2.17 6.77
C ALA A 229 -35.50 -2.67 7.93
N ARG A 230 -35.25 -3.90 8.41
CA ARG A 230 -35.94 -4.48 9.57
C ARG A 230 -35.67 -3.70 10.86
N LEU A 231 -34.44 -3.27 11.11
CA LEU A 231 -34.10 -2.44 12.27
C LEU A 231 -34.77 -1.07 12.19
N ARG A 232 -34.91 -0.51 10.98
CA ARG A 232 -35.65 0.74 10.75
C ARG A 232 -37.15 0.57 11.02
N GLU A 233 -37.74 -0.55 10.64
CA GLU A 233 -39.13 -0.90 10.98
C GLU A 233 -39.34 -1.09 12.48
N LEU A 234 -38.39 -1.68 13.20
CA LEU A 234 -38.50 -1.93 14.64
C LEU A 234 -38.24 -0.70 15.51
N HIS A 235 -37.28 0.16 15.14
CA HIS A 235 -36.82 1.27 16.00
C HIS A 235 -37.45 2.63 15.65
N THR A 236 -38.17 2.75 14.52
CA THR A 236 -38.84 4.01 14.16
C THR A 236 -40.36 3.83 14.15
N LEU A 237 -41.08 4.70 14.87
CA LEU A 237 -42.56 4.68 14.90
C LEU A 237 -43.15 4.76 13.50
N LYS A 238 -42.53 5.55 12.61
CA LYS A 238 -42.92 5.66 11.19
C LYS A 238 -42.80 4.31 10.46
N GLY A 239 -41.66 3.63 10.59
CA GLY A 239 -41.45 2.31 9.97
C GLY A 239 -42.39 1.24 10.52
N HIS A 240 -42.69 1.27 11.83
CA HIS A 240 -43.66 0.36 12.43
C HIS A 240 -45.07 0.57 11.87
N VAL A 241 -45.53 1.82 11.80
CA VAL A 241 -46.85 2.17 11.25
C VAL A 241 -46.94 1.76 9.77
N GLU A 242 -45.93 2.07 8.96
CA GLU A 242 -45.90 1.69 7.54
C GLU A 242 -45.92 0.15 7.35
N SER A 243 -45.20 -0.60 8.19
CA SER A 243 -45.19 -2.07 8.13
C SER A 243 -46.54 -2.69 8.50
N VAL A 244 -47.24 -2.16 9.52
CA VAL A 244 -48.55 -2.65 9.97
C VAL A 244 -49.64 -2.28 8.95
N VAL A 245 -49.59 -1.09 8.36
CA VAL A 245 -50.52 -0.66 7.29
C VAL A 245 -50.37 -1.56 6.06
N LYS A 246 -49.13 -1.88 5.69
CA LYS A 246 -48.83 -2.79 4.57
C LYS A 246 -49.28 -4.23 4.84
N LEU A 247 -49.13 -4.73 6.07
CA LEU A 247 -49.64 -6.05 6.48
C LEU A 247 -51.16 -6.15 6.48
N LYS A 248 -51.86 -5.04 6.74
CA LYS A 248 -53.32 -4.96 6.70
C LYS A 248 -53.89 -4.70 5.29
N GLY A 249 -53.04 -4.58 4.27
CA GLY A 249 -53.47 -4.39 2.88
C GLY A 249 -54.15 -3.04 2.63
N LEU A 250 -53.87 -2.02 3.47
CA LEU A 250 -54.43 -0.68 3.32
C LEU A 250 -53.55 0.15 2.38
N ASP A 251 -54.19 0.88 1.48
CA ASP A 251 -53.49 1.68 0.46
C ASP A 251 -52.86 2.93 1.09
N ILE A 252 -51.54 3.04 0.97
CA ILE A 252 -50.73 4.04 1.68
C ILE A 252 -50.89 5.44 1.05
N ASP A 253 -51.28 5.49 -0.23
CA ASP A 253 -51.41 6.72 -1.01
C ASP A 253 -52.65 7.57 -0.62
N ALA A 254 -53.59 7.01 0.15
CA ALA A 254 -54.77 7.73 0.64
C ALA A 254 -54.51 8.53 1.93
N ILE A 255 -53.37 8.32 2.61
CA ILE A 255 -53.04 9.02 3.85
C ILE A 255 -52.19 10.24 3.50
N GLN A 256 -52.85 11.39 3.35
CA GLN A 256 -52.22 12.68 3.11
C GLN A 256 -51.37 13.10 4.33
N GLN A 257 -50.10 12.67 4.36
CA GLN A 257 -49.12 13.09 5.36
C GLN A 257 -48.58 14.49 5.03
N ASN A 258 -49.43 15.51 5.17
CA ASN A 258 -48.98 16.88 5.28
C ASN A 258 -48.51 17.15 6.72
N TYR A 259 -47.26 16.84 7.05
CA TYR A 259 -46.55 17.56 8.10
C TYR A 259 -45.08 17.73 7.73
N THR A 260 -44.74 19.00 7.48
CA THR A 260 -43.39 19.54 7.53
C THR A 260 -42.87 19.50 8.96
N VAL A 261 -41.74 18.83 9.18
CA VAL A 261 -40.44 19.31 9.71
C VAL A 261 -39.54 18.08 9.86
#